data_AF-A0A135UFI0-F1
#
_entry.id   AF-A0A135UFI0-F1
#
_cell.length_a   1.000
_cell.length_b   1.000
_cell.length_c   1.000
_cell.angle_alpha   90.00
_cell.angle_beta   90.00
_cell.angle_gamma   90.00
#
_symmetry.space_group_name_H-M   'P 1'
#
loop_
_entity.id
_entity.type
_entity.pdbx_description
1 polymer ?
#
loop_
_entity_poly.entity_id
_entity_poly.type
_entity_poly.pdbx_seq_one_letter_code
_entity_poly.pdbx_strand_id
1 'polypeptide(L)'
;MIEYPTLHPEWRQLAEAFRHASLLRILRWPDTFVIPCEDPRIRPSVSAILDCCANVSMDSPFFKRLLFPLFLAATETSERHQIHYASLCIENIRRSTGFQHAAMMEVLEGVWEERRLKTRGWTNVPWMEFTCSESMQQQHAYLFF
;
A
#
# COMPACT_ATOMS: atom_id res chain seq x y z
N MET A 1 -1.15 -17.18 19.14
CA MET A 1 -0.33 -16.86 17.96
C MET A 1 -0.61 -17.96 16.94
N ILE A 2 -0.99 -17.63 15.70
CA ILE A 2 -1.23 -18.66 14.66
C ILE A 2 0.11 -18.91 13.97
N GLU A 3 0.73 -20.05 14.26
CA GLU A 3 2.01 -20.48 13.68
C GLU A 3 1.80 -21.02 12.26
N TYR A 4 2.67 -20.64 11.33
CA TYR A 4 2.66 -21.17 9.97
C TYR A 4 3.36 -22.54 9.93
N PRO A 5 2.92 -23.51 9.10
CA PRO A 5 1.76 -23.49 8.21
C PRO A 5 0.48 -24.06 8.87
N THR A 6 -0.67 -23.39 8.70
CA THR A 6 -2.01 -23.95 9.03
C THR A 6 -2.93 -23.91 7.81
N LEU A 7 -4.01 -24.72 7.84
CA LEU A 7 -5.08 -24.70 6.82
C LEU A 7 -6.02 -23.47 6.94
N HIS A 8 -5.62 -22.43 7.69
CA HIS A 8 -6.47 -21.26 7.89
C HIS A 8 -6.71 -20.53 6.55
N PRO A 9 -7.98 -20.30 6.15
CA PRO A 9 -8.30 -19.79 4.81
C PRO A 9 -7.71 -18.40 4.53
N GLU A 10 -7.52 -17.58 5.57
CA GLU A 10 -6.94 -16.24 5.44
C GLU A 10 -5.43 -16.25 5.07
N TRP A 11 -4.72 -17.38 5.21
CA TRP A 11 -3.36 -17.50 4.68
C TRP A 11 -3.33 -17.29 3.17
N ARG A 12 -4.35 -17.79 2.46
CA ARG A 12 -4.46 -17.61 1.01
C ARG A 12 -4.68 -16.13 0.66
N GLN A 13 -5.52 -15.44 1.41
CA GLN A 13 -5.78 -14.00 1.22
C GLN A 13 -4.51 -13.18 1.45
N LEU A 14 -3.78 -13.49 2.52
CA LEU A 14 -2.52 -12.83 2.82
C LEU A 14 -1.48 -13.07 1.71
N ALA A 15 -1.29 -14.33 1.29
CA ALA A 15 -0.34 -14.67 0.24
C ALA A 15 -0.69 -13.98 -1.09
N GLU A 16 -1.98 -13.93 -1.44
CA GLU A 16 -2.44 -13.31 -2.67
C GLU A 16 -2.26 -11.78 -2.67
N ALA A 17 -2.53 -11.13 -1.54
CA ALA A 17 -2.28 -9.70 -1.37
C ALA A 17 -0.78 -9.37 -1.53
N PHE A 18 0.10 -10.16 -0.91
CA PHE A 18 1.55 -9.99 -1.06
C PHE A 18 2.04 -10.28 -2.48
N ARG A 19 1.48 -11.29 -3.15
CA ARG A 19 1.78 -11.57 -4.56
C ARG A 19 1.50 -10.36 -5.44
N HIS A 20 0.34 -9.73 -5.27
CA HIS A 20 -0.03 -8.54 -6.04
C HIS A 20 0.78 -7.30 -5.66
N ALA A 21 1.14 -7.14 -4.38
CA ALA A 21 2.09 -6.11 -3.95
C ALA A 21 3.44 -6.23 -4.68
N SER A 22 3.99 -7.45 -4.78
CA SER A 22 5.21 -7.70 -5.55
C SER A 22 5.04 -7.41 -7.04
N LEU A 23 3.90 -7.79 -7.63
CA LEU A 23 3.62 -7.49 -9.04
C LEU A 23 3.57 -5.98 -9.32
N LEU A 24 2.92 -5.19 -8.46
CA LEU A 24 2.92 -3.73 -8.58
C LEU A 24 4.34 -3.18 -8.58
N ARG A 25 5.20 -3.68 -7.68
CA ARG A 25 6.60 -3.26 -7.60
C ARG A 25 7.39 -3.56 -8.88
N ILE A 26 7.13 -4.69 -9.52
CA ILE A 26 7.75 -5.10 -10.79
C ILE A 26 7.23 -4.24 -11.95
N LEU A 27 5.92 -4.04 -12.04
CA LEU A 27 5.28 -3.27 -13.11
C LEU A 27 5.70 -1.79 -13.15
N ARG A 28 6.21 -1.27 -12.03
CA ARG A 28 6.78 0.08 -11.94
C ARG A 28 8.21 0.18 -12.49
N TRP A 29 8.87 -0.92 -12.83
CA TRP A 29 10.23 -0.91 -13.38
C TRP A 29 10.25 -1.18 -14.90
N PRO A 30 11.07 -0.48 -15.71
CA PRO A 30 11.93 0.66 -15.34
C PRO A 30 11.21 2.02 -15.34
N ASP A 31 9.99 2.09 -15.88
CA ASP A 31 9.30 3.35 -16.19
C ASP A 31 8.44 3.89 -15.03
N THR A 32 9.06 4.04 -13.85
CA THR A 32 8.36 4.30 -12.58
C THR A 32 7.50 5.57 -12.58
N PHE A 33 7.94 6.62 -13.29
CA PHE A 33 7.27 7.93 -13.32
C PHE A 33 6.25 8.08 -14.45
N VAL A 34 6.24 7.17 -15.42
CA VAL A 34 5.53 7.36 -16.69
C VAL A 34 4.21 6.58 -16.73
N ILE A 35 4.15 5.41 -16.10
CA ILE A 35 2.97 4.54 -16.13
C ILE A 35 1.91 5.06 -15.14
N PRO A 36 0.74 5.55 -15.57
CA PRO A 36 -0.28 6.08 -14.65
C PRO A 36 -0.90 4.98 -13.75
N CYS A 37 -1.63 5.39 -12.71
CA CYS A 37 -2.38 4.45 -11.85
C CYS A 37 -3.52 3.74 -12.60
N GLU A 38 -4.07 4.41 -13.61
CA GLU A 38 -5.17 3.93 -14.45
C GLU A 38 -4.74 2.89 -15.49
N ASP A 39 -3.43 2.63 -15.62
CA ASP A 39 -2.90 1.66 -16.56
C ASP A 39 -3.56 0.28 -16.32
N PRO A 40 -4.05 -0.39 -17.38
CA PRO A 40 -4.77 -1.66 -17.26
C PRO A 40 -3.91 -2.80 -16.68
N ARG A 41 -2.60 -2.64 -16.59
CA ARG A 41 -1.68 -3.59 -15.93
C ARG A 41 -1.61 -3.36 -14.42
N ILE A 42 -1.83 -2.13 -13.94
CA ILE A 42 -1.76 -1.75 -12.52
C ILE A 42 -3.08 -2.04 -11.80
N ARG A 43 -4.19 -1.57 -12.38
CA ARG A 43 -5.53 -1.66 -11.76
C ARG A 43 -5.91 -3.06 -11.25
N PRO A 44 -5.67 -4.16 -11.99
CA PRO A 44 -6.03 -5.49 -11.51
C PRO A 44 -5.33 -5.87 -10.21
N SER A 45 -4.06 -5.48 -10.04
CA SER A 45 -3.32 -5.79 -8.82
C SER A 45 -3.77 -4.94 -7.63
N VAL A 46 -4.09 -3.67 -7.86
CA VAL A 46 -4.71 -2.81 -6.83
C VAL A 46 -6.04 -3.42 -6.36
N SER A 47 -6.94 -3.74 -7.29
CA SER A 47 -8.25 -4.31 -6.95
C SER A 47 -8.11 -5.64 -6.22
N ALA A 48 -7.24 -6.54 -6.68
CA ALA A 48 -7.03 -7.82 -6.03
C ALA A 48 -6.51 -7.68 -4.59
N ILE A 49 -5.62 -6.72 -4.31
CA ILE A 49 -5.19 -6.44 -2.93
C ILE A 49 -6.38 -5.99 -2.07
N LEU A 50 -7.18 -5.04 -2.55
CA LEU A 50 -8.31 -4.52 -1.79
C LEU A 50 -9.38 -5.60 -1.58
N ASP A 51 -9.63 -6.45 -2.56
CA ASP A 51 -10.53 -7.60 -2.46
C ASP A 51 -10.03 -8.62 -1.43
N CYS A 52 -8.71 -8.92 -1.42
CA CYS A 52 -8.13 -9.78 -0.39
C CYS A 52 -8.32 -9.19 1.01
N CYS A 53 -8.19 -7.87 1.15
CA CYS A 53 -8.42 -7.19 2.43
C CYS A 53 -9.90 -7.24 2.86
N ALA A 54 -10.82 -7.07 1.92
CA ALA A 54 -12.25 -7.15 2.19
C ALA A 54 -12.70 -8.56 2.62
N ASN A 55 -11.96 -9.60 2.20
CA ASN A 55 -12.22 -10.99 2.55
C ASN A 55 -11.61 -11.45 3.88
N VAL A 56 -10.88 -10.59 4.60
CA VAL A 56 -10.27 -10.88 5.90
C VAL A 56 -10.96 -10.03 6.97
N SER A 57 -11.41 -10.67 8.06
CA SER A 57 -12.05 -9.93 9.15
C SER A 57 -11.10 -8.91 9.76
N MET A 58 -11.57 -7.68 10.03
CA MET A 58 -10.74 -6.64 10.68
C MET A 58 -10.26 -7.03 12.08
N ASP A 59 -10.99 -7.91 12.77
CA ASP A 59 -10.62 -8.45 14.08
C ASP A 59 -9.62 -9.61 13.98
N SER A 60 -9.35 -10.11 12.77
CA SER A 60 -8.43 -11.21 12.55
C SER A 60 -6.97 -10.78 12.82
N PRO A 61 -6.14 -11.64 13.45
CA PRO A 61 -4.70 -11.40 13.53
C PRO A 61 -4.02 -11.32 12.14
N PHE A 62 -4.64 -11.87 11.09
CA PHE A 62 -4.15 -11.77 9.72
C PHE A 62 -4.30 -10.37 9.14
N PHE A 63 -5.34 -9.62 9.54
CA PHE A 63 -5.63 -8.31 8.98
C PHE A 63 -4.48 -7.32 9.20
N LYS A 64 -3.87 -7.35 10.38
CA LYS A 64 -2.71 -6.51 10.72
C LYS A 64 -1.51 -6.76 9.80
N ARG A 65 -1.39 -7.98 9.24
CA ARG A 65 -0.31 -8.35 8.30
C ARG A 65 -0.55 -7.83 6.88
N LEU A 66 -1.75 -7.34 6.57
CA LEU A 66 -2.10 -6.74 5.28
C LEU A 66 -1.68 -5.26 5.16
N LEU A 67 -1.08 -4.68 6.21
CA LEU A 67 -0.70 -3.27 6.23
C LEU A 67 0.16 -2.86 5.01
N PHE A 68 1.18 -3.64 4.68
CA PHE A 68 2.05 -3.34 3.56
C PHE A 68 1.36 -3.47 2.19
N PRO A 69 0.63 -4.57 1.89
CA PRO A 69 -0.22 -4.63 0.70
C PRO A 69 -1.21 -3.45 0.60
N LEU A 70 -1.90 -3.10 1.68
CA LEU A 70 -2.83 -1.97 1.72
C LEU A 70 -2.15 -0.65 1.38
N PHE A 71 -0.98 -0.39 1.97
CA PHE A 71 -0.16 0.77 1.66
C PHE A 71 0.20 0.83 0.17
N LEU A 72 0.62 -0.29 -0.42
CA LEU A 72 0.92 -0.33 -1.86
C LEU A 72 -0.33 -0.08 -2.70
N ALA A 73 -1.46 -0.72 -2.40
CA ALA A 73 -2.70 -0.45 -3.15
C ALA A 73 -3.13 1.03 -3.04
N ALA A 74 -3.01 1.62 -1.85
CA ALA A 74 -3.34 3.01 -1.56
C ALA A 74 -2.42 4.01 -2.29
N THR A 75 -1.14 3.67 -2.39
CA THR A 75 -0.18 4.45 -3.19
C THR A 75 -0.34 4.18 -4.68
N GLU A 76 -0.96 3.10 -5.14
CA GLU A 76 -1.01 2.75 -6.58
C GLU A 76 -2.39 2.99 -7.21
N THR A 77 -3.28 3.71 -6.52
CA THR A 77 -4.61 4.09 -7.02
C THR A 77 -4.84 5.61 -7.04
N SER A 78 -5.67 6.04 -7.99
CA SER A 78 -6.23 7.39 -8.09
C SER A 78 -7.74 7.41 -7.78
N GLU A 79 -8.36 6.23 -7.63
CA GLU A 79 -9.79 6.07 -7.41
C GLU A 79 -10.16 6.45 -5.98
N ARG A 80 -10.99 7.49 -5.81
CA ARG A 80 -11.30 8.06 -4.48
C ARG A 80 -11.89 7.04 -3.51
N HIS A 81 -12.74 6.15 -3.98
CA HIS A 81 -13.36 5.12 -3.15
C HIS A 81 -12.34 4.08 -2.67
N GLN A 82 -11.36 3.73 -3.52
CA GLN A 82 -10.27 2.81 -3.17
C GLN A 82 -9.31 3.45 -2.17
N ILE A 83 -8.95 4.72 -2.38
CA ILE A 83 -8.16 5.51 -1.43
C ILE A 83 -8.87 5.54 -0.08
N HIS A 84 -10.15 5.91 -0.06
CA HIS A 84 -10.92 6.00 1.18
C HIS A 84 -11.01 4.66 1.92
N TYR A 85 -11.27 3.56 1.20
CA TYR A 85 -11.31 2.22 1.78
C TYR A 85 -9.95 1.81 2.38
N ALA A 86 -8.85 2.03 1.65
CA ALA A 86 -7.52 1.71 2.15
C ALA A 86 -7.16 2.56 3.38
N SER A 87 -7.46 3.86 3.39
CA SER A 87 -7.27 4.72 4.57
C SER A 87 -8.03 4.22 5.79
N LEU A 88 -9.28 3.78 5.62
CA LEU A 88 -10.08 3.21 6.71
C LEU A 88 -9.44 1.93 7.26
N CYS A 89 -8.97 1.05 6.39
CA CYS A 89 -8.31 -0.20 6.79
C CYS A 89 -6.99 0.06 7.53
N ILE A 90 -6.16 0.97 7.02
CA ILE A 90 -4.88 1.34 7.65
C ILE A 90 -5.11 1.99 9.01
N GLU A 91 -6.09 2.88 9.13
CA GLU A 91 -6.47 3.50 10.41
C GLU A 91 -6.97 2.46 11.43
N ASN A 92 -7.74 1.47 10.98
CA ASN A 92 -8.16 0.37 11.82
C ASN A 92 -6.95 -0.45 12.34
N ILE A 93 -6.00 -0.79 11.45
CA ILE A 93 -4.78 -1.49 11.85
C ILE A 93 -4.02 -0.67 12.90
N ARG A 94 -3.81 0.63 12.65
CA ARG A 94 -3.14 1.55 13.59
C ARG A 94 -3.77 1.55 14.97
N ARG A 95 -5.10 1.67 15.04
CA ARG A 95 -5.85 1.65 16.31
C ARG A 95 -5.71 0.30 17.02
N SER A 96 -5.78 -0.80 16.27
CA SER A 96 -5.74 -2.16 16.82
C SER A 96 -4.35 -2.64 17.25
N THR A 97 -3.27 -2.04 16.76
CA THR A 97 -1.88 -2.40 17.11
C THR A 97 -1.29 -1.49 18.18
N GLY A 98 -1.84 -0.28 18.37
CA GLY A 98 -1.26 0.73 19.25
C GLY A 98 0.09 1.29 18.75
N PHE A 99 0.55 0.85 17.57
CA PHE A 99 1.78 1.32 16.96
C PHE A 99 1.52 2.60 16.16
N GLN A 100 2.34 3.61 16.38
CA GLN A 100 2.32 4.83 15.57
C GLN A 100 3.08 4.58 14.26
N HIS A 101 2.37 4.11 13.23
CA HIS A 101 2.90 4.01 11.86
C HIS A 101 2.97 5.39 11.18
N ALA A 102 3.48 6.41 11.88
CA ALA A 102 3.50 7.80 11.44
C ALA A 102 4.16 7.95 10.06
N ALA A 103 5.33 7.33 9.89
CA ALA A 103 6.09 7.43 8.67
C ALA A 103 5.41 6.82 7.43
N MET A 104 4.62 5.75 7.58
CA MET A 104 3.86 5.18 6.46
C MET A 104 2.71 6.12 6.04
N MET A 105 2.07 6.76 7.01
CA MET A 105 1.03 7.75 6.75
C MET A 105 1.59 9.01 6.11
N GLU A 106 2.76 9.49 6.57
CA GLU A 106 3.46 10.62 5.96
C GLU A 106 3.79 10.37 4.49
N VAL A 107 4.25 9.15 4.14
CA VAL A 107 4.47 8.75 2.76
C VAL A 107 3.17 8.75 1.94
N LEU A 108 2.09 8.18 2.48
CA LEU A 108 0.78 8.17 1.81
C LEU A 108 0.26 9.57 1.56
N GLU A 109 0.30 10.43 2.58
CA GLU A 109 -0.11 11.82 2.51
C GLU A 109 0.73 12.58 1.48
N GLY A 110 2.05 12.38 1.47
CA GLY A 110 2.95 12.97 0.48
C GLY A 110 2.60 12.56 -0.96
N VAL A 111 2.33 11.27 -1.19
CA VAL A 111 1.91 10.75 -2.51
C VAL A 111 0.58 11.37 -2.94
N TRP A 112 -0.42 11.38 -2.07
CA TRP A 112 -1.75 11.90 -2.40
C TRP A 112 -1.74 13.41 -2.61
N GLU A 113 -0.99 14.14 -1.80
CA GLU A 113 -0.85 15.58 -1.92
C GLU A 113 -0.12 15.98 -3.21
N GLU A 114 0.98 15.29 -3.54
CA GLU A 114 1.68 15.52 -4.81
C GLU A 114 0.78 15.16 -6.01
N ARG A 115 -0.03 14.10 -5.93
CA ARG A 115 -1.03 13.81 -6.98
C ARG A 115 -2.07 14.92 -7.14
N ARG A 116 -2.51 15.51 -6.01
CA ARG A 116 -3.51 16.56 -5.99
C ARG A 116 -2.97 17.87 -6.55
N LEU A 117 -1.76 18.24 -6.16
CA LEU A 117 -1.11 19.50 -6.52
C LEU A 117 -0.39 19.44 -7.89
N LYS A 118 0.09 18.27 -8.28
CA LYS A 118 0.87 18.01 -9.51
C LYS A 118 2.06 18.96 -9.67
N THR A 119 2.81 19.20 -8.60
CA THR A 119 3.89 20.20 -8.59
C THR A 119 5.13 19.76 -9.36
N ARG A 120 5.37 18.45 -9.44
CA ARG A 120 6.56 17.85 -10.06
C ARG A 120 6.38 17.48 -11.54
N GLY A 121 5.16 17.59 -12.07
CA GLY A 121 4.86 17.21 -13.46
C GLY A 121 4.93 15.70 -13.74
N TRP A 122 5.00 14.86 -12.71
CA TRP A 122 5.04 13.40 -12.88
C TRP A 122 3.68 12.84 -13.32
N THR A 123 3.71 11.83 -14.19
CA THR A 123 2.48 11.11 -14.58
C THR A 123 2.07 10.13 -13.49
N ASN A 124 3.04 9.44 -12.90
CA ASN A 124 2.88 8.67 -11.68
C ASN A 124 3.72 9.27 -10.55
N VAL A 125 3.17 9.26 -9.35
CA VAL A 125 3.85 9.73 -8.13
C VAL A 125 4.37 8.49 -7.39
N PRO A 126 5.68 8.18 -7.47
CA PRO A 126 6.22 6.97 -6.86
C PRO A 126 6.42 7.20 -5.36
N TRP A 127 5.85 6.33 -4.53
CA TRP A 127 5.93 6.49 -3.07
C TRP A 127 7.36 6.44 -2.52
N MET A 128 8.30 5.79 -3.23
CA MET A 128 9.70 5.68 -2.83
C MET A 128 10.39 7.06 -2.74
N GLU A 129 9.95 8.03 -3.54
CA GLU A 129 10.45 9.42 -3.51
C GLU A 129 10.19 10.11 -2.17
N PHE A 130 9.25 9.60 -1.38
CA PHE A 130 8.90 10.11 -0.05
C PHE A 130 9.53 9.28 1.08
N THR A 131 10.38 8.30 0.74
CA THR A 131 11.11 7.48 1.72
C THR A 131 12.61 7.79 1.74
N CYS A 132 13.13 8.27 0.60
CA CYS A 132 14.52 8.60 0.37
C CYS A 132 14.60 9.85 -0.52
N SER A 133 14.36 11.05 0.02
CA SER A 133 14.73 12.28 -0.67
C SER A 133 15.87 13.00 0.06
N GLU A 134 16.74 13.68 -0.69
CA GLU A 134 17.83 14.51 -0.16
C GLU A 134 17.33 15.62 0.79
N SER A 135 16.03 15.94 0.73
CA SER A 135 15.39 16.96 1.56
C SER A 135 14.75 16.42 2.84
N MET A 136 14.77 15.10 3.09
CA MET A 136 14.19 14.51 4.30
C MET A 136 15.21 14.46 5.45
N GLN A 137 14.85 15.04 6.60
CA GLN A 137 15.66 14.95 7.84
C GLN A 137 15.76 13.53 8.40
N GLN A 138 14.84 12.63 8.04
CA GLN A 138 14.81 11.25 8.51
C GLN A 138 14.49 10.29 7.36
N GLN A 139 15.37 9.34 7.10
CA GLN A 139 15.17 8.31 6.07
C GLN A 139 14.25 7.22 6.60
N HIS A 140 13.25 6.82 5.80
CA HIS A 140 12.31 5.75 6.16
C HIS A 140 12.57 4.44 5.43
N ALA A 141 13.79 4.25 4.92
CA ALA A 141 14.19 3.05 4.17
C ALA A 141 13.93 1.74 4.95
N TYR A 142 13.93 1.79 6.28
CA TYR A 142 13.65 0.63 7.15
C TYR A 142 12.18 0.17 7.20
N LEU A 143 11.23 0.93 6.63
CA LEU A 143 9.80 0.56 6.68
C LEU A 143 9.41 -0.59 5.76
N PHE A 144 10.31 -1.01 4.87
CA PHE A 144 10.01 -1.95 3.79
C PHE A 144 11.00 -3.12 3.70
N PHE A 145 11.80 -3.33 4.75
CA PHE A 145 12.64 -4.51 4.97
C PHE A 145 12.13 -5.34 6.14
#